data_AF-A0A8R7U1R0-F1
#
_entry.id   AF-A0A8R7U1R0-F1
#
_cell.length_a   1.000
_cell.length_b   1.000
_cell.length_c   1.000
_cell.angle_alpha   90.00
_cell.angle_beta   90.00
_cell.angle_gamma   90.00
#
_symmetry.space_group_name_H-M   'P 1'
#
loop_
_entity.id
_entity.type
_entity.pdbx_description
1 polymer ?
#
loop_
_entity_poly.entity_id
_entity_poly.type
_entity_poly.pdbx_seq_one_letter_code
_entity_poly.pdbx_strand_id
1 'polypeptide(L)'
;MARLHLLAMAVSLAVLAWPASCKSARSVLAPVTKDPATRLYTIPFHYGANIVVDTAGPLVWSTCAPDHLPAAFPCKSDTCRLANKYHAPSCTESAADKLCDHSHKVCKAFPYNPVTGACAAGDLIHTRFVANTTDGKNPVSQVNVRAVAACAPSKLLESLPQGASGVAGLAGSDLALPAQVASAQKVSNKFLLCLPRGLSADPGVAVFGGGPLHFMAQPERDYTKELAYTPLVAKKGNPAHYITIKSIAVESARVPVPAQALATGGVVLCTRSPFTLLRSDVFLPLVDAFTKALAKQGAQGGPVAKAVKPYAPFQLCYDRRTLANTRIGYLVPAVTLTLGGGKNWTMDGLSLMVDMGPTTACLAFVQMQGVKGGDGSAPSVLIGGFQMENTVLEFHMKKKRLGFARLPSFTQCSHFNFTTRSA
;
A
#
# COMPACT_ATOMS: atom_id res chain seq x y z
N MET A 1 -65.16 -47.60 -42.61
CA MET A 1 -65.66 -46.92 -41.40
C MET A 1 -64.44 -46.43 -40.61
N ALA A 2 -64.43 -45.12 -40.29
CA ALA A 2 -63.62 -44.33 -39.33
C ALA A 2 -62.24 -44.89 -38.88
N ARG A 3 -61.08 -44.30 -39.22
CA ARG A 3 -60.48 -43.02 -38.72
C ARG A 3 -60.69 -42.76 -37.22
N LEU A 4 -59.63 -42.85 -36.41
CA LEU A 4 -59.25 -41.76 -35.51
C LEU A 4 -57.83 -41.91 -34.94
N HIS A 5 -57.15 -40.77 -34.86
CA HIS A 5 -55.76 -40.54 -34.50
C HIS A 5 -55.48 -40.70 -32.99
N LEU A 6 -54.27 -41.13 -32.63
CA LEU A 6 -53.66 -40.83 -31.34
C LEU A 6 -52.23 -40.32 -31.57
N LEU A 7 -52.14 -39.00 -31.52
CA LEU A 7 -50.92 -38.19 -31.52
C LEU A 7 -50.46 -37.98 -30.07
N ALA A 8 -49.13 -37.98 -29.91
CA ALA A 8 -48.35 -37.25 -28.91
C ALA A 8 -48.46 -37.63 -27.42
N MET A 9 -47.30 -37.95 -26.83
CA MET A 9 -46.67 -37.14 -25.77
C MET A 9 -45.30 -37.74 -25.42
N ALA A 10 -44.26 -37.35 -26.17
CA ALA A 10 -42.89 -37.46 -25.70
C ALA A 10 -42.62 -36.25 -24.81
N VAL A 11 -42.69 -36.44 -23.49
CA VAL A 11 -42.29 -35.42 -22.51
C VAL A 11 -40.77 -35.38 -22.47
N SER A 12 -40.20 -34.48 -23.26
CA SER A 12 -38.80 -34.07 -23.14
C SER A 12 -38.57 -33.44 -21.77
N LEU A 13 -37.85 -34.13 -20.89
CA LEU A 13 -37.22 -33.53 -19.71
C LEU A 13 -36.07 -32.61 -20.19
N ALA A 14 -36.43 -31.44 -20.68
CA ALA A 14 -35.51 -30.31 -20.74
C ALA A 14 -35.39 -29.75 -19.32
N VAL A 15 -34.39 -30.23 -18.57
CA VAL A 15 -33.93 -29.56 -17.36
C VAL A 15 -33.46 -28.18 -17.80
N LEU A 16 -34.29 -27.17 -17.55
CA LEU A 16 -33.94 -25.76 -17.61
C LEU A 16 -32.87 -25.51 -16.54
N ALA A 17 -31.61 -25.82 -16.86
CA ALA A 17 -30.49 -25.22 -16.18
C ALA A 17 -30.54 -23.72 -16.52
N TRP A 18 -31.14 -22.92 -15.64
CA TRP A 18 -30.93 -21.49 -15.66
C TRP A 18 -29.42 -21.25 -15.78
N PRO A 19 -28.95 -20.45 -16.75
CA PRO A 19 -27.56 -20.06 -16.74
C PRO A 19 -27.36 -19.32 -15.42
N ALA A 20 -26.64 -19.94 -14.49
CA ALA A 20 -26.13 -19.26 -13.33
C ALA A 20 -25.45 -18.02 -13.90
N SER A 21 -26.01 -16.84 -13.64
CA SER A 21 -25.50 -15.58 -14.14
C SER A 21 -24.07 -15.48 -13.62
N CYS A 22 -23.10 -15.90 -14.44
CA CYS A 22 -21.68 -15.80 -14.16
C CYS A 22 -21.37 -14.32 -14.24
N LYS A 23 -21.67 -13.57 -13.17
CA LYS A 23 -21.06 -12.26 -12.95
C LYS A 23 -19.57 -12.52 -13.02
N SER A 24 -18.92 -12.03 -14.08
CA SER A 24 -17.48 -12.15 -14.22
C SER A 24 -16.83 -11.61 -12.95
N ALA A 25 -15.87 -12.34 -12.39
CA ALA A 25 -15.16 -11.90 -11.21
C ALA A 25 -14.46 -10.57 -11.54
N ARG A 26 -14.96 -9.47 -10.98
CA ARG A 26 -14.42 -8.13 -11.20
C ARG A 26 -13.56 -7.74 -10.02
N SER A 27 -12.48 -7.03 -10.32
CA SER A 27 -11.63 -6.43 -9.31
C SER A 27 -12.39 -5.40 -8.49
N VAL A 28 -12.00 -5.27 -7.23
CA VAL A 28 -12.59 -4.32 -6.28
C VAL A 28 -11.76 -3.05 -6.26
N LEU A 29 -12.41 -1.91 -6.39
CA LEU A 29 -11.85 -0.57 -6.46
C LEU A 29 -12.24 0.22 -5.21
N ALA A 30 -11.26 0.91 -4.63
CA ALA A 30 -11.48 1.91 -3.60
C ALA A 30 -10.67 3.19 -3.91
N PRO A 31 -11.26 4.37 -3.64
CA PRO A 31 -10.51 5.62 -3.64
C PRO A 31 -9.54 5.64 -2.46
N VAL A 32 -8.33 6.15 -2.68
CA VAL A 32 -7.30 6.31 -1.65
C VAL A 32 -7.12 7.78 -1.35
N THR A 33 -7.37 8.21 -0.13
CA THR A 33 -7.21 9.61 0.29
C THR A 33 -5.95 9.76 1.12
N LYS A 34 -5.15 10.80 0.86
CA LYS A 34 -4.03 11.19 1.74
C LYS A 34 -4.54 12.19 2.77
N ASP A 35 -4.41 11.85 4.04
CA ASP A 35 -4.76 12.73 5.15
C ASP A 35 -3.70 13.83 5.31
N PRO A 36 -4.07 15.12 5.31
CA PRO A 36 -3.08 16.21 5.34
C PRO A 36 -2.35 16.32 6.68
N ALA A 37 -3.00 15.97 7.79
CA ALA A 37 -2.44 16.12 9.14
C ALA A 37 -1.40 15.03 9.45
N THR A 38 -1.76 13.78 9.21
CA THR A 38 -0.94 12.60 9.53
C THR A 38 -0.06 12.14 8.37
N ARG A 39 -0.38 12.58 7.13
CA ARG A 39 0.24 12.11 5.87
C ARG A 39 0.03 10.61 5.60
N LEU A 40 -0.88 9.97 6.32
CA LEU A 40 -1.30 8.59 6.10
C LEU A 40 -2.32 8.50 4.96
N TYR A 41 -2.53 7.30 4.46
CA TYR A 41 -3.49 7.03 3.40
C TYR A 41 -4.67 6.23 3.94
N THR A 42 -5.88 6.57 3.53
CA THR A 42 -7.10 5.87 3.94
C THR A 42 -7.88 5.40 2.73
N ILE A 43 -8.69 4.35 2.94
CA ILE A 43 -9.74 3.92 2.02
C ILE A 43 -11.08 3.91 2.76
N PRO A 44 -12.21 4.17 2.08
CA PRO A 44 -13.53 3.93 2.65
C PRO A 44 -13.67 2.45 3.02
N PHE A 45 -14.38 2.14 4.11
CA PHE A 45 -14.57 0.77 4.57
C PHE A 45 -16.03 0.33 4.53
N HIS A 46 -16.84 0.84 5.45
CA HIS A 46 -18.29 0.66 5.49
C HIS A 46 -18.93 1.73 6.39
N TYR A 47 -20.23 1.98 6.24
CA TYR A 47 -21.01 2.90 7.10
C TYR A 47 -20.38 4.30 7.28
N GLY A 48 -19.73 4.83 6.23
CA GLY A 48 -19.07 6.14 6.27
C GLY A 48 -17.71 6.16 6.99
N ALA A 49 -17.26 5.03 7.54
CA ALA A 49 -15.97 4.94 8.20
C ALA A 49 -14.83 4.73 7.19
N ASN A 50 -13.68 5.34 7.48
CA ASN A 50 -12.43 5.11 6.76
C ASN A 50 -11.52 4.17 7.54
N ILE A 51 -10.60 3.50 6.85
CA ILE A 51 -9.53 2.72 7.47
C ILE A 51 -8.18 3.05 6.83
N VAL A 52 -7.12 3.06 7.63
CA VAL A 52 -5.77 3.40 7.20
C VAL A 52 -5.16 2.25 6.39
N VAL A 53 -4.50 2.58 5.29
CA VAL A 53 -3.79 1.62 4.44
C VAL A 53 -2.41 1.31 5.03
N ASP A 54 -2.20 0.06 5.44
CA ASP A 54 -0.91 -0.42 5.95
C ASP A 54 -0.35 -1.56 5.10
N THR A 55 0.59 -1.24 4.22
CA THR A 55 1.28 -2.20 3.33
C THR A 55 2.14 -3.24 4.05
N ALA A 56 2.46 -3.03 5.33
CA ALA A 56 3.18 -3.98 6.17
C ALA A 56 2.28 -4.66 7.23
N GLY A 57 0.99 -4.31 7.27
CA GLY A 57 0.02 -4.82 8.24
C GLY A 57 -0.54 -6.19 7.86
N PRO A 58 -0.52 -7.20 8.75
CA PRO A 58 -1.03 -8.55 8.45
C PRO A 58 -2.54 -8.72 8.59
N LEU A 59 -3.24 -7.77 9.22
CA LEU A 59 -4.64 -7.89 9.61
C LEU A 59 -5.45 -6.69 9.16
N VAL A 60 -6.74 -6.92 8.89
CA VAL A 60 -7.76 -5.87 8.92
C VAL A 60 -8.26 -5.75 10.35
N TRP A 61 -8.35 -4.53 10.87
CA TRP A 61 -8.95 -4.28 12.18
C TRP A 61 -9.71 -2.96 12.19
N SER A 62 -10.75 -2.88 13.03
CA SER A 62 -11.59 -1.69 13.19
C SER A 62 -12.18 -1.67 14.60
N THR A 63 -12.61 -0.51 15.07
CA THR A 63 -13.58 -0.45 16.17
C THR A 63 -14.90 -1.11 15.76
N CYS A 64 -15.63 -1.61 16.75
CA CYS A 64 -16.99 -2.14 16.58
C CYS A 64 -17.95 -1.44 17.54
N ALA A 65 -19.23 -1.61 17.28
CA ALA A 65 -20.27 -1.17 18.20
C ALA A 65 -20.17 -1.94 19.54
N PRO A 66 -20.55 -1.33 20.68
CA PRO A 66 -20.47 -1.97 22.00
C PRO A 66 -21.28 -3.26 22.13
N ASP A 67 -22.37 -3.38 21.37
CA ASP A 67 -23.27 -4.53 21.31
C ASP A 67 -22.87 -5.55 20.23
N HIS A 68 -21.71 -5.37 19.58
CA HIS A 68 -21.24 -6.27 18.55
C HIS A 68 -20.92 -7.65 19.13
N LEU A 69 -21.64 -8.68 18.65
CA LEU A 69 -21.41 -10.06 19.07
C LEU A 69 -20.14 -10.62 18.40
N PRO A 70 -19.24 -11.24 19.17
CA PRO A 70 -18.05 -11.88 18.60
C PRO A 70 -18.45 -13.03 17.67
N ALA A 71 -17.67 -13.24 16.61
CA ALA A 71 -17.89 -14.36 15.73
C ALA A 71 -17.36 -15.65 16.36
N ALA A 72 -18.07 -16.76 16.12
CA ALA A 72 -17.65 -18.09 16.55
C ALA A 72 -16.46 -18.58 15.70
N PHE A 73 -15.26 -18.13 16.06
CA PHE A 73 -13.99 -18.62 15.55
C PHE A 73 -13.30 -19.48 16.60
N PRO A 74 -13.43 -20.82 16.53
CA PRO A 74 -12.76 -21.71 17.48
C PRO A 74 -11.25 -21.43 17.50
N CYS A 75 -10.62 -21.49 18.67
CA CYS A 75 -9.21 -21.14 18.78
C CYS A 75 -8.26 -22.03 17.97
N LYS A 76 -8.63 -23.31 17.81
CA LYS A 76 -7.87 -24.27 17.00
C LYS A 76 -8.15 -24.14 15.50
N SER A 77 -9.03 -23.22 15.09
CA SER A 77 -9.32 -22.99 13.68
C SER A 77 -8.11 -22.42 12.95
N ASP A 78 -8.03 -22.72 11.65
CA ASP A 78 -7.00 -22.17 10.77
C ASP A 78 -7.05 -20.63 10.74
N THR A 79 -8.25 -20.04 10.74
CA THR A 79 -8.43 -18.58 10.80
C THR A 79 -7.77 -17.98 12.04
N CYS A 80 -7.95 -18.59 13.22
CA CYS A 80 -7.34 -18.09 14.45
C CYS A 80 -5.81 -18.19 14.42
N ARG A 81 -5.28 -19.31 13.88
CA ARG A 81 -3.84 -19.49 13.68
C ARG A 81 -3.27 -18.44 12.71
N LEU A 82 -3.98 -18.14 11.63
CA LEU A 82 -3.58 -17.13 10.65
C LEU A 82 -3.61 -15.71 11.24
N ALA A 83 -4.60 -15.40 12.08
CA ALA A 83 -4.71 -14.10 12.74
C ALA A 83 -3.54 -13.79 13.66
N ASN A 84 -2.98 -14.83 14.30
CA ASN A 84 -1.89 -14.69 15.27
C ASN A 84 -0.51 -15.06 14.72
N LYS A 85 -0.40 -15.34 13.42
CA LYS A 85 0.85 -15.76 12.75
C LYS A 85 1.95 -14.69 12.78
N TYR A 86 1.56 -13.42 12.72
CA TYR A 86 2.46 -12.27 12.62
C TYR A 86 2.11 -11.23 13.69
N HIS A 87 2.41 -11.51 14.95
CA HIS A 87 2.25 -10.52 16.03
C HIS A 87 3.49 -9.64 16.14
N ALA A 88 3.29 -8.37 16.50
CA ALA A 88 4.42 -7.51 16.84
C ALA A 88 5.06 -8.02 18.16
N PRO A 89 6.39 -8.11 18.26
CA PRO A 89 7.06 -8.57 19.48
C PRO A 89 6.74 -7.74 20.73
N SER A 90 6.36 -6.46 20.54
CA SER A 90 5.92 -5.57 21.62
C SER A 90 4.56 -5.96 22.23
N CYS A 91 3.80 -6.84 21.58
CA CYS A 91 2.48 -7.28 22.03
C CYS A 91 2.58 -8.52 22.92
N THR A 92 2.98 -8.32 24.18
CA THR A 92 3.18 -9.39 25.17
C THR A 92 1.88 -10.08 25.60
N GLU A 93 0.72 -9.47 25.34
CA GLU A 93 -0.59 -10.07 25.59
C GLU A 93 -0.90 -11.29 24.69
N SER A 94 -0.07 -11.57 23.68
CA SER A 94 -0.27 -12.62 22.67
C SER A 94 0.11 -14.05 23.09
N ALA A 95 0.31 -14.31 24.39
CA ALA A 95 0.55 -15.67 24.90
C ALA A 95 -0.60 -16.63 24.53
N ALA A 96 -0.30 -17.90 24.26
CA ALA A 96 -1.27 -18.88 23.74
C ALA A 96 -2.56 -18.98 24.58
N ASP A 97 -2.45 -18.84 25.91
CA ASP A 97 -3.58 -18.90 26.84
C ASP A 97 -4.50 -17.66 26.77
N LYS A 98 -4.02 -16.56 26.20
CA LYS A 98 -4.76 -15.29 26.02
C LYS A 98 -5.34 -15.13 24.61
N LEU A 99 -5.10 -16.08 23.71
CA LEU A 99 -5.66 -16.10 22.35
C LEU A 99 -7.16 -16.46 22.32
N CYS A 100 -7.74 -16.83 23.47
CA CYS A 100 -9.07 -17.40 23.57
C CYS A 100 -9.91 -16.73 24.65
N ASP A 101 -11.21 -16.76 24.46
CA ASP A 101 -12.15 -16.66 25.57
C ASP A 101 -12.18 -17.95 26.41
N HIS A 102 -12.78 -17.90 27.60
CA HIS A 102 -12.90 -19.05 28.50
C HIS A 102 -13.64 -20.24 27.87
N SER A 103 -14.53 -20.00 26.90
CA SER A 103 -15.27 -21.07 26.22
C SER A 103 -14.50 -21.70 25.05
N HIS A 104 -13.33 -21.16 24.68
CA HIS A 104 -12.52 -21.53 23.52
C HIS A 104 -13.26 -21.45 22.16
N LYS A 105 -14.37 -20.71 22.09
CA LYS A 105 -15.19 -20.54 20.89
C LYS A 105 -14.93 -19.22 20.18
N VAL A 106 -14.30 -18.26 20.86
CA VAL A 106 -13.98 -16.94 20.33
C VAL A 106 -12.46 -16.76 20.31
N CYS A 107 -11.93 -16.57 19.11
CA CYS A 107 -10.51 -16.27 18.90
C CYS A 107 -10.24 -14.78 19.08
N LYS A 108 -9.20 -14.47 19.85
CA LYS A 108 -8.61 -13.14 19.96
C LYS A 108 -7.45 -13.00 18.98
N ALA A 109 -7.36 -11.84 18.36
CA ALA A 109 -6.22 -11.36 17.59
C ALA A 109 -5.63 -10.12 18.28
N PHE A 110 -4.46 -9.69 17.81
CA PHE A 110 -3.73 -8.55 18.38
C PHE A 110 -3.55 -7.46 17.32
N PRO A 111 -4.59 -6.66 17.05
CA PRO A 111 -4.45 -5.46 16.23
C PRO A 111 -3.32 -4.57 16.75
N TYR A 112 -2.56 -4.03 15.81
CA TYR A 112 -1.39 -3.19 16.04
C TYR A 112 -1.62 -1.84 15.35
N ASN A 113 -1.47 -0.76 16.12
CA ASN A 113 -1.46 0.59 15.58
C ASN A 113 -0.08 0.86 14.94
N PRO A 114 -0.03 1.06 13.61
CA PRO A 114 1.23 1.20 12.89
C PRO A 114 1.99 2.51 13.17
N VAL A 115 1.35 3.49 13.80
CA VAL A 115 1.90 4.82 14.08
C VAL A 115 2.46 4.87 15.50
N THR A 116 1.67 4.47 16.49
CA THR A 116 2.05 4.53 17.91
C THR A 116 2.80 3.29 18.38
N GLY A 117 2.68 2.18 17.67
CA GLY A 117 3.20 0.88 18.10
C GLY A 117 2.39 0.19 19.19
N ALA A 118 1.26 0.79 19.60
CA ALA A 118 0.35 0.20 20.57
C ALA A 118 -0.39 -1.00 19.98
N CYS A 119 -0.74 -1.95 20.83
CA CYS A 119 -1.61 -3.06 20.48
C CYS A 119 -2.50 -3.45 21.66
N ALA A 120 -3.52 -4.23 21.35
CA ALA A 120 -4.46 -4.74 22.34
C ALA A 120 -5.09 -6.03 21.82
N ALA A 121 -5.57 -6.88 22.72
CA ALA A 121 -6.44 -7.98 22.33
C ALA A 121 -7.76 -7.47 21.71
N GLY A 122 -8.22 -8.15 20.66
CA GLY A 122 -9.48 -7.87 19.98
C GLY A 122 -10.08 -9.14 19.41
N ASP A 123 -11.38 -9.34 19.60
CA ASP A 123 -12.06 -10.55 19.12
C ASP A 123 -12.12 -10.56 17.58
N LEU A 124 -11.96 -11.73 16.98
CA LEU A 124 -12.19 -11.88 15.55
C LEU A 124 -13.67 -11.80 15.24
N ILE A 125 -13.99 -11.03 14.21
CA ILE A 125 -15.36 -10.75 13.80
C ILE A 125 -15.55 -10.94 12.30
N HIS A 126 -16.77 -11.27 11.91
CA HIS A 126 -17.17 -11.15 10.51
C HIS A 126 -17.49 -9.69 10.20
N THR A 127 -16.96 -9.20 9.09
CA THR A 127 -17.22 -7.83 8.64
C THR A 127 -17.44 -7.78 7.13
N ARG A 128 -17.66 -6.57 6.61
CA ARG A 128 -17.82 -6.29 5.19
C ARG A 128 -16.92 -5.12 4.80
N PHE A 129 -16.25 -5.27 3.66
CA PHE A 129 -15.65 -4.16 2.95
C PHE A 129 -16.59 -3.76 1.82
N VAL A 130 -17.19 -2.57 1.94
CA VAL A 130 -18.14 -2.01 0.97
C VAL A 130 -17.35 -1.12 0.02
N ALA A 131 -17.34 -1.49 -1.26
CA ALA A 131 -16.56 -0.82 -2.28
C ALA A 131 -17.26 -0.94 -3.63
N ASN A 132 -16.61 -0.55 -4.72
CA ASN A 132 -17.14 -0.76 -6.07
C ASN A 132 -16.29 -1.79 -6.81
N THR A 133 -16.89 -2.50 -7.76
CA THR A 133 -16.13 -3.21 -8.79
C THR A 133 -15.66 -2.22 -9.86
N THR A 134 -14.67 -2.62 -10.65
CA THR A 134 -14.15 -1.78 -11.75
C THR A 134 -13.89 -2.57 -13.03
N ASP A 135 -13.98 -1.89 -14.16
CA ASP A 135 -13.51 -2.34 -15.47
C ASP A 135 -12.09 -1.84 -15.80
N GLY A 136 -11.46 -1.11 -14.88
CA GLY A 136 -10.15 -0.47 -15.03
C GLY A 136 -10.19 0.99 -15.50
N LYS A 137 -11.34 1.48 -15.99
CA LYS A 137 -11.56 2.89 -16.37
C LYS A 137 -12.46 3.62 -15.37
N ASN A 138 -13.50 2.96 -14.86
CA ASN A 138 -14.52 3.53 -13.98
C ASN A 138 -14.98 2.52 -12.90
N PRO A 139 -15.65 2.98 -11.83
CA PRO A 139 -16.49 2.13 -10.99
C PRO A 139 -17.68 1.58 -11.79
N VAL A 140 -18.01 0.30 -11.59
CA VAL A 140 -19.08 -0.40 -12.32
C VAL A 140 -20.29 -0.66 -11.42
N SER A 141 -20.11 -1.33 -10.28
CA SER A 141 -21.21 -1.62 -9.36
C SER A 141 -20.72 -1.75 -7.93
N GLN A 142 -21.52 -1.37 -6.94
CA GLN A 142 -21.19 -1.60 -5.54
C GLN A 142 -21.06 -3.11 -5.24
N VAL A 143 -20.15 -3.46 -4.34
CA VAL A 143 -19.91 -4.82 -3.88
C VAL A 143 -19.65 -4.83 -2.38
N ASN A 144 -20.22 -5.83 -1.70
CA ASN A 144 -20.02 -6.09 -0.28
C ASN A 144 -19.12 -7.31 -0.13
N VAL A 145 -17.82 -7.08 0.08
CA VAL A 145 -16.83 -8.15 0.21
C VAL A 145 -16.88 -8.69 1.64
N ARG A 146 -17.13 -9.99 1.79
CA ARG A 146 -17.05 -10.68 3.08
C ARG A 146 -15.61 -10.73 3.55
N ALA A 147 -15.37 -10.30 4.78
CA ALA A 147 -14.05 -10.30 5.40
C ALA A 147 -14.13 -10.70 6.89
N VAL A 148 -12.97 -10.96 7.45
CA VAL A 148 -12.66 -11.17 8.85
C VAL A 148 -11.79 -10.00 9.30
N ALA A 149 -12.12 -9.41 10.43
CA ALA A 149 -11.32 -8.35 11.05
C ALA A 149 -11.17 -8.62 12.54
N ALA A 150 -10.22 -7.94 13.18
CA ALA A 150 -10.14 -7.87 14.63
C ALA A 150 -10.90 -6.64 15.15
N CYS A 151 -11.72 -6.84 16.18
CA CYS A 151 -12.42 -5.77 16.86
C CYS A 151 -11.51 -5.07 17.85
N ALA A 152 -11.04 -3.88 17.52
CA ALA A 152 -10.05 -3.14 18.30
C ALA A 152 -10.71 -2.17 19.30
N PRO A 153 -10.15 -1.99 20.50
CA PRO A 153 -10.60 -0.94 21.41
C PRO A 153 -10.23 0.45 20.87
N SER A 154 -11.07 1.46 21.14
CA SER A 154 -10.91 2.83 20.61
C SER A 154 -9.57 3.49 20.95
N LYS A 155 -8.88 3.06 22.03
CA LYS A 155 -7.52 3.51 22.35
C LYS A 155 -6.50 3.27 21.21
N LEU A 156 -6.73 2.25 20.37
CA LEU A 156 -5.86 1.99 19.22
C LEU A 156 -6.07 2.97 18.06
N LEU A 157 -7.04 3.89 18.12
CA LEU A 157 -7.22 4.93 17.11
C LEU A 157 -6.31 6.14 17.31
N GLU A 158 -5.57 6.20 18.42
CA GLU A 158 -4.64 7.30 18.69
C GLU A 158 -3.66 7.51 17.51
N SER A 159 -3.46 8.78 17.13
CA SER A 159 -2.60 9.19 16.02
C SER A 159 -3.00 8.68 14.62
N LEU A 160 -4.16 8.03 14.45
CA LEU A 160 -4.74 7.76 13.14
C LEU A 160 -5.50 8.99 12.62
N PRO A 161 -5.77 9.09 11.30
CA PRO A 161 -6.55 10.19 10.72
C PRO A 161 -7.92 10.34 11.38
N GLN A 162 -8.43 11.57 11.44
CA GLN A 162 -9.78 11.82 11.92
C GLN A 162 -10.82 11.05 11.08
N GLY A 163 -11.77 10.40 11.75
CA GLY A 163 -12.77 9.55 11.09
C GLY A 163 -12.27 8.17 10.66
N ALA A 164 -10.99 7.85 10.89
CA ALA A 164 -10.50 6.49 10.75
C ALA A 164 -11.00 5.61 11.91
N SER A 165 -11.52 4.45 11.57
CA SER A 165 -12.03 3.43 12.50
C SER A 165 -11.04 2.28 12.72
N GLY A 166 -9.96 2.23 11.93
CA GLY A 166 -8.90 1.24 12.09
C GLY A 166 -7.96 1.17 10.89
N VAL A 167 -7.48 -0.04 10.57
CA VAL A 167 -6.42 -0.27 9.57
C VAL A 167 -6.77 -1.44 8.65
N ALA A 168 -6.61 -1.22 7.35
CA ALA A 168 -6.50 -2.24 6.32
C ALA A 168 -5.04 -2.69 6.15
N GLY A 169 -4.67 -3.80 6.78
CA GLY A 169 -3.41 -4.48 6.49
C GLY A 169 -3.40 -5.05 5.07
N LEU A 170 -2.38 -4.69 4.28
CA LEU A 170 -2.17 -5.15 2.90
C LEU A 170 -0.90 -6.00 2.74
N ALA A 171 -0.33 -6.52 3.83
CA ALA A 171 0.86 -7.36 3.79
C ALA A 171 0.62 -8.72 3.11
N GLY A 172 1.68 -9.51 2.92
CA GLY A 172 1.63 -10.89 2.43
C GLY A 172 1.09 -11.88 3.48
N SER A 173 -0.11 -11.62 4.01
CA SER A 173 -0.80 -12.41 5.03
C SER A 173 -2.17 -12.88 4.53
N ASP A 174 -2.62 -14.05 4.95
CA ASP A 174 -3.89 -14.65 4.51
C ASP A 174 -5.12 -13.89 5.03
N LEU A 175 -4.98 -13.14 6.13
CA LEU A 175 -6.01 -12.26 6.67
C LEU A 175 -5.77 -10.76 6.38
N ALA A 176 -4.81 -10.44 5.51
CA ALA A 176 -4.71 -9.09 4.95
C ALA A 176 -5.82 -8.86 3.91
N LEU A 177 -6.25 -7.61 3.73
CA LEU A 177 -7.37 -7.24 2.84
C LEU A 177 -7.23 -7.82 1.41
N PRO A 178 -6.05 -7.79 0.75
CA PRO A 178 -5.93 -8.33 -0.61
C PRO A 178 -6.23 -9.83 -0.71
N ALA A 179 -5.77 -10.62 0.28
CA ALA A 179 -6.00 -12.06 0.30
C ALA A 179 -7.48 -12.38 0.55
N GLN A 180 -8.13 -11.63 1.45
CA GLN A 180 -9.54 -11.77 1.74
C GLN A 180 -10.42 -11.39 0.54
N VAL A 181 -10.12 -10.28 -0.14
CA VAL A 181 -10.81 -9.90 -1.38
C VAL A 181 -10.62 -10.96 -2.46
N ALA A 182 -9.41 -11.46 -2.65
CA ALA A 182 -9.12 -12.51 -3.63
C ALA A 182 -9.96 -13.76 -3.41
N SER A 183 -10.04 -14.23 -2.16
CA SER A 183 -10.86 -15.39 -1.78
C SER A 183 -12.35 -15.12 -1.97
N ALA A 184 -12.87 -14.01 -1.43
CA ALA A 184 -14.30 -13.72 -1.42
C ALA A 184 -14.87 -13.37 -2.80
N GLN A 185 -14.09 -12.69 -3.65
CA GLN A 185 -14.50 -12.28 -5.00
C GLN A 185 -13.99 -13.22 -6.11
N LYS A 186 -13.24 -14.27 -5.76
CA LYS A 186 -12.64 -15.21 -6.71
C LYS A 186 -11.75 -14.51 -7.76
N VAL A 187 -10.99 -13.51 -7.31
CA VAL A 187 -10.03 -12.74 -8.12
C VAL A 187 -8.59 -13.10 -7.74
N SER A 188 -7.61 -12.59 -8.48
CA SER A 188 -6.21 -12.89 -8.19
C SER A 188 -5.76 -12.30 -6.85
N ASN A 189 -4.95 -13.05 -6.08
CA ASN A 189 -4.26 -12.50 -4.91
C ASN A 189 -3.11 -11.57 -5.35
N LYS A 190 -3.52 -10.36 -5.74
CA LYS A 190 -2.69 -9.22 -6.07
C LYS A 190 -3.51 -7.94 -5.87
N PHE A 191 -2.82 -6.85 -5.61
CA PHE A 191 -3.43 -5.54 -5.50
C PHE A 191 -2.56 -4.48 -6.14
N LEU A 192 -3.17 -3.36 -6.51
CA LEU A 192 -2.53 -2.19 -7.09
C LEU A 192 -2.77 -1.00 -6.17
N LEU A 193 -1.73 -0.20 -5.93
CA LEU A 193 -1.83 1.11 -5.31
C LEU A 193 -1.29 2.18 -6.26
N CYS A 194 -2.01 3.30 -6.34
CA CYS A 194 -1.56 4.54 -6.92
C CYS A 194 -1.89 5.64 -5.90
N LEU A 195 -0.91 6.01 -5.07
CA LEU A 195 -1.12 6.95 -3.98
C LEU A 195 -1.17 8.40 -4.51
N PRO A 196 -2.14 9.22 -4.09
CA PRO A 196 -2.22 10.61 -4.53
C PRO A 196 -1.16 11.46 -3.80
N ARG A 197 -0.75 12.57 -4.42
CA ARG A 197 0.14 13.54 -3.75
C ARG A 197 -0.53 14.32 -2.61
N GLY A 198 -1.86 14.43 -2.64
CA GLY A 198 -2.64 15.29 -1.75
C GLY A 198 -2.53 16.78 -2.08
N LEU A 199 -2.33 17.12 -3.36
CA LEU A 199 -2.36 18.50 -3.86
C LEU A 199 -3.78 18.98 -4.21
N SER A 200 -4.72 18.04 -4.38
CA SER A 200 -6.16 18.29 -4.53
C SER A 200 -6.94 17.35 -3.61
N ALA A 201 -8.25 17.57 -3.51
CA ALA A 201 -9.16 16.67 -2.79
C ALA A 201 -9.41 15.33 -3.53
N ASP A 202 -8.92 15.22 -4.77
CA ASP A 202 -9.17 14.05 -5.61
C ASP A 202 -8.38 12.83 -5.12
N PRO A 203 -9.03 11.66 -4.98
CA PRO A 203 -8.41 10.48 -4.42
C PRO A 203 -7.51 9.76 -5.43
N GLY A 204 -6.48 9.08 -4.92
CA GLY A 204 -5.77 8.06 -5.68
C GLY A 204 -6.56 6.75 -5.76
N VAL A 205 -5.87 5.66 -6.10
CA VAL A 205 -6.53 4.40 -6.50
C VAL A 205 -5.97 3.21 -5.74
N ALA A 206 -6.85 2.36 -5.24
CA ALA A 206 -6.54 0.99 -4.83
C ALA A 206 -7.42 0.01 -5.62
N VAL A 207 -6.80 -0.99 -6.25
CA VAL A 207 -7.51 -2.08 -6.96
C VAL A 207 -7.07 -3.42 -6.41
N PHE A 208 -8.01 -4.24 -5.98
CA PHE A 208 -7.80 -5.59 -5.46
C PHE A 208 -8.33 -6.62 -6.47
N GLY A 209 -7.48 -7.55 -6.91
CA GLY A 209 -7.87 -8.59 -7.87
C GLY A 209 -7.21 -8.49 -9.24
N GLY A 210 -6.64 -7.33 -9.60
CA GLY A 210 -5.98 -7.09 -10.88
C GLY A 210 -6.81 -6.33 -11.90
N GLY A 211 -6.62 -6.64 -13.17
CA GLY A 211 -7.23 -5.91 -14.28
C GLY A 211 -6.39 -4.72 -14.75
N PRO A 212 -6.82 -4.06 -15.83
CA PRO A 212 -6.14 -2.89 -16.38
C PRO A 212 -6.36 -1.66 -15.49
N LEU A 213 -5.55 -0.61 -15.72
CA LEU A 213 -5.70 0.68 -15.06
C LEU A 213 -5.50 1.81 -16.07
N HIS A 214 -6.52 2.64 -16.18
CA HIS A 214 -6.57 3.78 -17.10
C HIS A 214 -6.80 5.08 -16.34
N PHE A 215 -6.25 6.18 -16.85
CA PHE A 215 -6.45 7.53 -16.30
C PHE A 215 -7.09 8.43 -17.34
N MET A 216 -7.84 9.45 -16.90
CA MET A 216 -8.60 10.34 -17.77
C MET A 216 -7.74 11.08 -18.81
N ALA A 217 -6.49 11.40 -18.45
CA ALA A 217 -5.58 12.09 -19.36
C ALA A 217 -5.26 11.29 -20.63
N GLN A 218 -5.31 9.95 -20.55
CA GLN A 218 -5.04 9.02 -21.66
C GLN A 218 -5.91 7.75 -21.50
N PRO A 219 -7.21 7.81 -21.83
CA PRO A 219 -8.17 6.75 -21.50
C PRO A 219 -7.88 5.40 -22.17
N GLU A 220 -7.20 5.39 -23.33
CA GLU A 220 -6.85 4.16 -24.05
C GLU A 220 -5.55 3.51 -23.58
N ARG A 221 -4.79 4.21 -22.72
CA ARG A 221 -3.52 3.73 -22.19
C ARG A 221 -3.73 2.89 -20.93
N ASP A 222 -3.35 1.62 -20.99
CA ASP A 222 -3.34 0.71 -19.84
C ASP A 222 -1.98 0.74 -19.15
N TYR A 223 -1.92 1.41 -18.00
CA TYR A 223 -0.69 1.59 -17.24
C TYR A 223 -0.18 0.29 -16.61
N THR A 224 -1.00 -0.76 -16.53
CA THR A 224 -0.56 -2.06 -16.01
C THR A 224 0.33 -2.81 -17.01
N LYS A 225 0.25 -2.48 -18.30
CA LYS A 225 1.13 -3.05 -19.34
C LYS A 225 2.53 -2.44 -19.37
N GLU A 226 2.73 -1.32 -18.67
CA GLU A 226 4.00 -0.58 -18.62
C GLU A 226 4.84 -0.90 -17.38
N LEU A 227 4.33 -1.79 -16.52
CA LEU A 227 4.99 -2.14 -15.27
C LEU A 227 6.33 -2.81 -15.54
N ALA A 228 7.39 -2.21 -15.01
CA ALA A 228 8.64 -2.90 -14.75
C ALA A 228 8.46 -3.79 -13.51
N TYR A 229 9.16 -4.92 -13.45
CA TYR A 229 9.01 -5.88 -12.36
C TYR A 229 10.31 -6.13 -11.61
N THR A 230 10.20 -6.26 -10.28
CA THR A 230 11.26 -6.75 -9.39
C THR A 230 10.72 -7.89 -8.51
N PRO A 231 11.53 -8.89 -8.13
CA PRO A 231 11.08 -9.95 -7.22
C PRO A 231 10.71 -9.42 -5.83
N LEU A 232 9.59 -9.91 -5.29
CA LEU A 232 9.27 -9.78 -3.87
C LEU A 232 10.05 -10.86 -3.11
N VAL A 233 10.66 -10.45 -2.00
CA VAL A 233 11.46 -11.30 -1.13
C VAL A 233 10.63 -11.58 0.13
N ALA A 234 10.40 -12.86 0.42
CA ALA A 234 9.78 -13.25 1.68
C ALA A 234 10.83 -13.24 2.81
N LYS A 235 10.46 -12.72 3.98
CA LYS A 235 11.26 -12.85 5.20
C LYS A 235 10.54 -13.75 6.20
N LYS A 236 11.29 -14.65 6.85
CA LYS A 236 10.72 -15.55 7.87
C LYS A 236 10.14 -14.70 9.01
N GLY A 237 8.89 -14.99 9.38
CA GLY A 237 8.20 -14.29 10.48
C GLY A 237 7.77 -12.85 10.18
N ASN A 238 7.93 -12.36 8.94
CA ASN A 238 7.56 -10.99 8.60
C ASN A 238 6.73 -10.96 7.30
N PRO A 239 5.50 -10.45 7.33
CA PRO A 239 4.59 -10.45 6.18
C PRO A 239 4.82 -9.28 5.22
N ALA A 240 5.69 -8.32 5.54
CA ALA A 240 5.87 -7.11 4.75
C ALA A 240 6.48 -7.38 3.36
N HIS A 241 6.29 -6.44 2.45
CA HIS A 241 6.75 -6.54 1.07
C HIS A 241 8.19 -6.09 0.95
N TYR A 242 9.12 -7.04 0.91
CA TYR A 242 10.54 -6.74 0.70
C TYR A 242 10.94 -6.85 -0.77
N ILE A 243 11.86 -5.99 -1.19
CA ILE A 243 12.54 -6.06 -2.49
C ILE A 243 14.06 -5.95 -2.27
N THR A 244 14.81 -6.08 -3.36
CA THR A 244 16.27 -5.95 -3.34
C THR A 244 16.68 -4.76 -4.20
N ILE A 245 17.63 -3.96 -3.71
CA ILE A 245 18.35 -2.95 -4.49
C ILE A 245 19.78 -3.46 -4.68
N LYS A 246 20.36 -3.27 -5.87
CA LYS A 246 21.73 -3.64 -6.22
C LYS A 246 22.69 -2.46 -6.22
N SER A 247 22.19 -1.27 -6.54
CA SER A 247 22.95 -0.04 -6.49
C SER A 247 22.03 1.16 -6.31
N ILE A 248 22.59 2.21 -5.73
CA ILE A 248 21.98 3.53 -5.67
C ILE A 248 22.90 4.47 -6.45
N ALA A 249 22.32 5.34 -7.26
CA ALA A 249 23.03 6.36 -8.00
C ALA A 249 22.38 7.73 -7.77
N VAL A 250 23.21 8.77 -7.69
CA VAL A 250 22.79 10.16 -7.78
C VAL A 250 23.21 10.64 -9.16
N GLU A 251 22.25 11.09 -9.97
CA GLU A 251 22.42 11.24 -11.42
C GLU A 251 22.93 9.93 -12.04
N SER A 252 24.08 9.99 -12.72
CA SER A 252 24.77 8.83 -13.28
C SER A 252 25.85 8.24 -12.35
N ALA A 253 26.14 8.90 -11.22
CA ALA A 253 27.22 8.51 -10.33
C ALA A 253 26.73 7.51 -9.25
N ARG A 254 27.37 6.34 -9.19
CA ARG A 254 27.07 5.32 -8.17
C ARG A 254 27.49 5.81 -6.79
N VAL A 255 26.59 5.69 -5.82
CA VAL A 255 26.86 6.01 -4.41
C VAL A 255 27.67 4.86 -3.79
N PRO A 256 28.82 5.14 -3.15
CA PRO A 256 29.66 4.13 -2.51
C PRO A 256 29.07 3.72 -1.17
N VAL A 257 28.14 2.76 -1.19
CA VAL A 257 27.61 2.12 0.03
C VAL A 257 28.39 0.85 0.36
N PRO A 258 28.53 0.47 1.65
CA PRO A 258 29.14 -0.81 2.02
C PRO A 258 28.44 -1.97 1.31
N ALA A 259 29.21 -2.98 0.85
CA ALA A 259 28.64 -4.10 0.08
C ALA A 259 27.51 -4.83 0.83
N GLN A 260 27.61 -4.92 2.15
CA GLN A 260 26.62 -5.57 3.01
C GLN A 260 25.39 -4.70 3.30
N ALA A 261 25.42 -3.41 2.94
CA ALA A 261 24.30 -2.49 3.15
C ALA A 261 23.11 -2.83 2.24
N LEU A 262 23.37 -3.30 1.02
CA LEU A 262 22.33 -3.64 0.03
C LEU A 262 22.10 -5.15 -0.08
N ALA A 263 21.80 -5.77 1.06
CA ALA A 263 21.50 -7.20 1.13
C ALA A 263 20.18 -7.56 0.42
N THR A 264 20.02 -8.83 0.05
CA THR A 264 18.77 -9.38 -0.49
C THR A 264 17.62 -9.17 0.49
N GLY A 265 16.51 -8.58 0.02
CA GLY A 265 15.40 -8.20 0.90
C GLY A 265 15.76 -7.08 1.89
N GLY A 266 16.79 -6.28 1.60
CA GLY A 266 17.18 -5.12 2.42
C GLY A 266 16.20 -3.96 2.38
N VAL A 267 15.22 -3.98 1.46
CA VAL A 267 14.30 -2.86 1.23
C VAL A 267 12.86 -3.26 1.48
N VAL A 268 12.10 -2.45 2.19
CA VAL A 268 10.69 -2.69 2.48
C VAL A 268 9.82 -1.52 2.02
N LEU A 269 8.64 -1.81 1.45
CA LEU A 269 7.64 -0.79 1.14
C LEU A 269 6.68 -0.65 2.32
N CYS A 270 6.46 0.59 2.76
CA CYS A 270 5.71 0.86 3.99
C CYS A 270 4.95 2.18 3.91
N THR A 271 3.63 2.12 4.07
CA THR A 271 2.73 3.30 4.10
C THR A 271 2.56 3.88 5.49
N ARG A 272 3.19 3.26 6.52
CA ARG A 272 3.21 3.78 7.90
C ARG A 272 4.14 4.98 8.07
N SER A 273 5.22 5.01 7.26
CA SER A 273 6.15 6.13 7.24
C SER A 273 5.80 7.04 6.06
N PRO A 274 5.59 8.34 6.27
CA PRO A 274 5.35 9.27 5.19
C PRO A 274 6.57 9.42 4.28
N PHE A 275 7.79 9.25 4.81
CA PHE A 275 9.04 9.43 4.07
C PHE A 275 9.90 8.18 4.08
N THR A 276 10.77 8.07 3.08
CA THR A 276 11.77 7.01 3.03
C THR A 276 12.75 7.16 4.18
N LEU A 277 12.89 6.08 4.96
CA LEU A 277 13.90 5.97 6.01
C LEU A 277 15.09 5.18 5.48
N LEU A 278 16.29 5.65 5.77
CA LEU A 278 17.54 5.02 5.37
C LEU A 278 18.37 4.68 6.60
N ARG A 279 18.91 3.47 6.64
CA ARG A 279 19.90 3.10 7.65
C ARG A 279 21.16 3.94 7.47
N SER A 280 21.87 4.24 8.56
CA SER A 280 22.96 5.24 8.56
C SER A 280 24.08 4.95 7.55
N ASP A 281 24.39 3.68 7.30
CA ASP A 281 25.37 3.21 6.29
C ASP A 281 24.94 3.43 4.83
N VAL A 282 23.66 3.72 4.58
CA VAL A 282 23.12 4.12 3.27
C VAL A 282 22.83 5.62 3.25
N PHE A 283 22.29 6.17 4.34
CA PHE A 283 21.89 7.56 4.45
C PHE A 283 23.07 8.52 4.25
N LEU A 284 24.17 8.33 4.99
CA LEU A 284 25.29 9.28 4.98
C LEU A 284 25.96 9.38 3.59
N PRO A 285 26.32 8.26 2.91
CA PRO A 285 26.89 8.35 1.56
C PRO A 285 25.93 8.94 0.53
N LEU A 286 24.62 8.66 0.66
CA LEU A 286 23.61 9.17 -0.27
C LEU A 286 23.44 10.68 -0.14
N VAL A 287 23.36 11.19 1.08
CA VAL A 287 23.22 12.61 1.39
C VAL A 287 24.47 13.38 0.94
N ASP A 288 25.67 12.85 1.17
CA ASP A 288 26.93 13.43 0.69
C ASP A 288 26.99 13.47 -0.85
N ALA A 289 26.63 12.38 -1.52
CA ALA A 289 26.57 12.34 -2.98
C ALA A 289 25.55 13.34 -3.55
N PHE A 290 24.38 13.46 -2.90
CA PHE A 290 23.32 14.38 -3.31
C PHE A 290 23.75 15.84 -3.18
N THR A 291 24.34 16.24 -2.05
CA THR A 291 24.79 17.62 -1.83
C THR A 291 25.91 18.02 -2.80
N LYS A 292 26.87 17.11 -3.05
CA LYS A 292 27.92 17.32 -4.05
C LYS A 292 27.35 17.48 -5.46
N ALA A 293 26.40 16.64 -5.85
CA ALA A 293 25.75 16.74 -7.15
C ALA A 293 24.95 18.05 -7.31
N LEU A 294 24.23 18.47 -6.26
CA LEU A 294 23.45 19.71 -6.27
C LEU A 294 24.36 20.95 -6.35
N ALA A 295 25.47 20.97 -5.59
CA ALA A 295 26.45 22.04 -5.68
C ALA A 295 27.09 22.13 -7.07
N LYS A 296 27.37 20.99 -7.70
CA LYS A 296 27.90 20.92 -9.06
C LYS A 296 26.93 21.50 -10.09
N GLN A 297 25.62 21.25 -9.96
CA GLN A 297 24.61 21.86 -10.83
C GLN A 297 24.67 23.39 -10.78
N GLY A 298 24.81 23.97 -9.58
CA GLY A 298 25.01 25.41 -9.43
C GLY A 298 26.30 25.92 -10.07
N ALA A 299 27.43 25.21 -9.88
CA ALA A 299 28.72 25.57 -10.47
C ALA A 299 28.73 25.51 -12.02
N GLN A 300 27.84 24.73 -12.62
CA GLN A 300 27.68 24.59 -14.07
C GLN A 300 26.69 25.62 -14.67
N GLY A 301 26.37 26.70 -13.94
CA GLY A 301 25.47 27.76 -14.39
C GLY A 301 23.99 27.51 -14.06
N GLY A 302 23.68 26.46 -13.29
CA GLY A 302 22.36 26.24 -12.73
C GLY A 302 22.06 27.12 -11.50
N PRO A 303 20.83 27.07 -10.99
CA PRO A 303 20.47 27.73 -9.74
C PRO A 303 21.32 27.21 -8.56
N VAL A 304 21.81 28.13 -7.73
CA VAL A 304 22.58 27.77 -6.53
C VAL A 304 21.63 27.57 -5.35
N ALA A 305 21.45 26.31 -4.95
CA ALA A 305 20.59 25.97 -3.82
C ALA A 305 21.19 26.47 -2.50
N LYS A 306 20.47 27.35 -1.79
CA LYS A 306 20.88 27.89 -0.49
C LYS A 306 20.37 27.01 0.63
N ALA A 307 21.28 26.34 1.35
CA ALA A 307 20.92 25.57 2.53
C ALA A 307 20.33 26.48 3.62
N VAL A 308 19.36 25.97 4.36
CA VAL A 308 18.74 26.63 5.52
C VAL A 308 18.74 25.70 6.72
N LYS A 309 18.33 26.21 7.89
CA LYS A 309 18.22 25.41 9.11
C LYS A 309 17.35 24.17 8.83
N PRO A 310 17.83 22.94 9.13
CA PRO A 310 17.06 21.73 8.92
C PRO A 310 15.76 21.74 9.72
N TYR A 311 14.69 21.23 9.11
CA TYR A 311 13.39 21.05 9.74
C TYR A 311 13.24 19.57 10.12
N ALA A 312 13.12 19.25 11.41
CA ALA A 312 13.01 17.85 11.85
C ALA A 312 11.80 17.16 11.21
N PRO A 313 11.93 15.90 10.73
CA PRO A 313 13.07 14.99 10.90
C PRO A 313 14.12 15.06 9.77
N PHE A 314 14.05 16.05 8.87
CA PHE A 314 14.95 16.18 7.72
C PHE A 314 16.28 16.81 8.12
N GLN A 315 17.36 16.36 7.46
CA GLN A 315 18.72 16.87 7.70
C GLN A 315 19.20 17.86 6.63
N LEU A 316 18.59 17.83 5.44
CA LEU A 316 18.91 18.76 4.35
C LEU A 316 17.65 19.53 3.96
N CYS A 317 17.69 20.83 4.17
CA CYS A 317 16.65 21.76 3.76
C CYS A 317 17.27 22.97 3.06
N TYR A 318 16.54 23.50 2.10
CA TYR A 318 16.97 24.60 1.25
C TYR A 318 15.90 25.68 1.17
N ASP A 319 16.33 26.92 0.91
CA ASP A 319 15.43 28.00 0.57
C ASP A 319 14.75 27.69 -0.76
N ARG A 320 13.43 27.51 -0.72
CA ARG A 320 12.59 27.16 -1.87
C ARG A 320 12.77 28.12 -3.04
N ARG A 321 13.05 29.40 -2.77
CA ARG A 321 13.23 30.44 -3.81
C ARG A 321 14.52 30.25 -4.61
N THR A 322 15.46 29.48 -4.09
CA THR A 322 16.75 29.18 -4.73
C THR A 322 16.75 27.87 -5.50
N LEU A 323 15.68 27.08 -5.40
CA LEU A 323 15.47 25.86 -6.18
C LEU A 323 14.60 26.18 -7.39
N ALA A 324 15.11 25.94 -8.60
CA ALA A 324 14.27 26.05 -9.80
C ALA A 324 13.23 24.92 -9.85
N ASN A 325 12.12 25.17 -10.54
CA ASN A 325 11.06 24.19 -10.77
C ASN A 325 11.07 23.69 -12.21
N THR A 326 10.71 22.43 -12.39
CA THR A 326 10.54 21.76 -13.67
C THR A 326 9.18 21.04 -13.70
N ARG A 327 8.83 20.42 -14.85
CA ARG A 327 7.62 19.59 -14.95
C ARG A 327 7.65 18.35 -14.04
N ILE A 328 8.84 17.95 -13.59
CA ILE A 328 9.07 16.81 -12.68
C ILE A 328 9.52 17.27 -11.29
N GLY A 329 9.11 18.49 -10.89
CA GLY A 329 9.36 19.05 -9.56
C GLY A 329 10.62 19.90 -9.51
N TYR A 330 11.17 20.10 -8.32
CA TYR A 330 12.41 20.87 -8.16
C TYR A 330 13.55 20.31 -9.02
N LEU A 331 14.33 21.21 -9.62
CA LEU A 331 15.57 20.87 -10.32
C LEU A 331 16.63 20.50 -9.28
N VAL A 332 16.65 19.23 -8.92
CA VAL A 332 17.61 18.63 -8.00
C VAL A 332 18.17 17.33 -8.59
N PRO A 333 19.31 16.83 -8.10
CA PRO A 333 19.88 15.58 -8.58
C PRO A 333 18.91 14.41 -8.47
N ALA A 334 18.66 13.70 -9.56
CA ALA A 334 17.82 12.51 -9.55
C ALA A 334 18.48 11.38 -8.74
N VAL A 335 17.69 10.57 -8.04
CA VAL A 335 18.19 9.39 -7.32
C VAL A 335 17.60 8.14 -7.94
N THR A 336 18.48 7.25 -8.40
CA THR A 336 18.09 6.00 -9.07
C THR A 336 18.43 4.79 -8.22
N LEU A 337 17.43 3.95 -7.98
CA LEU A 337 17.57 2.64 -7.34
C LEU A 337 17.55 1.57 -8.42
N THR A 338 18.66 0.87 -8.61
CA THR A 338 18.68 -0.31 -9.49
C THR A 338 18.17 -1.51 -8.71
N LEU A 339 17.01 -2.02 -9.06
CA LEU A 339 16.32 -3.08 -8.33
C LEU A 339 16.82 -4.48 -8.71
N GLY A 340 16.48 -5.48 -7.90
CA GLY A 340 16.60 -6.89 -8.27
C GLY A 340 15.84 -7.16 -9.57
N GLY A 341 16.50 -7.73 -10.58
CA GLY A 341 15.95 -7.85 -11.93
C GLY A 341 16.42 -6.76 -12.91
N GLY A 342 17.27 -5.83 -12.45
CA GLY A 342 18.01 -4.89 -13.32
C GLY A 342 17.20 -3.68 -13.80
N LYS A 343 15.98 -3.49 -13.30
CA LYS A 343 15.14 -2.33 -13.62
C LYS A 343 15.41 -1.19 -12.65
N ASN A 344 15.36 0.04 -13.16
CA ASN A 344 15.65 1.24 -12.39
C ASN A 344 14.35 1.89 -11.89
N TRP A 345 14.31 2.25 -10.61
CA TRP A 345 13.33 3.14 -10.04
C TRP A 345 14.01 4.49 -9.80
N THR A 346 13.68 5.46 -10.64
CA THR A 346 14.24 6.82 -10.57
C THR A 346 13.28 7.76 -9.86
N MET A 347 13.81 8.52 -8.91
CA MET A 347 13.10 9.55 -8.16
C MET A 347 13.63 10.91 -8.60
N ASP A 348 12.69 11.80 -8.92
CA ASP A 348 12.90 13.18 -9.36
C ASP A 348 12.52 14.17 -8.25
N GLY A 349 12.54 15.48 -8.54
CA GLY A 349 12.17 16.52 -7.58
C GLY A 349 10.78 16.33 -6.97
N LEU A 350 9.82 15.74 -7.71
CA LEU A 350 8.50 15.42 -7.18
C LEU A 350 8.54 14.34 -6.09
N SER A 351 9.47 13.39 -6.15
CA SER A 351 9.61 12.29 -5.18
C SER A 351 10.73 12.52 -4.15
N LEU A 352 11.59 13.52 -4.36
CA LEU A 352 12.75 13.78 -3.51
C LEU A 352 12.61 15.01 -2.63
N MET A 353 11.79 16.00 -2.99
CA MET A 353 11.75 17.27 -2.27
C MET A 353 10.35 17.53 -1.72
N VAL A 354 10.25 17.78 -0.42
CA VAL A 354 9.00 18.08 0.28
C VAL A 354 9.00 19.52 0.79
N ASP A 355 7.91 20.24 0.52
CA ASP A 355 7.70 21.58 1.06
C ASP A 355 7.31 21.49 2.54
N MET A 356 8.07 22.19 3.40
CA MET A 356 7.84 22.25 4.85
C MET A 356 7.27 23.61 5.31
N GLY A 357 6.91 24.45 4.34
CA GLY A 357 6.39 25.79 4.57
C GLY A 357 6.57 26.66 3.32
N PRO A 358 6.28 27.96 3.41
CA PRO A 358 6.33 28.85 2.25
C PRO A 358 7.74 29.04 1.68
N THR A 359 8.77 28.93 2.53
CA THR A 359 10.16 29.29 2.19
C THR A 359 11.12 28.10 2.19
N THR A 360 10.70 26.92 2.67
CA THR A 360 11.62 25.82 2.95
C THR A 360 11.17 24.54 2.26
N ALA A 361 12.07 23.93 1.50
CA ALA A 361 11.90 22.59 0.93
C ALA A 361 13.03 21.68 1.43
N CYS A 362 12.71 20.45 1.79
CA CYS A 362 13.66 19.50 2.38
C CYS A 362 13.79 18.23 1.54
N LEU A 363 14.98 17.62 1.57
CA LEU A 363 15.21 16.31 0.98
C LEU A 363 14.42 15.26 1.78
N ALA A 364 13.54 14.54 1.10
CA ALA A 364 12.58 13.58 1.65
C ALA A 364 13.19 12.20 1.98
N PHE A 365 14.48 12.20 2.38
CA PHE A 365 15.14 11.05 2.99
C PHE A 365 15.46 11.36 4.44
N VAL A 366 15.14 10.42 5.32
CA VAL A 366 15.34 10.56 6.76
C VAL A 366 16.22 9.43 7.26
N GLN A 367 17.15 9.73 8.15
CA GLN A 367 17.97 8.71 8.80
C GLN A 367 17.14 7.93 9.82
N MET A 368 17.21 6.60 9.78
CA MET A 368 16.62 5.74 10.80
C MET A 368 17.23 6.05 12.18
N GLN A 369 16.37 6.33 13.15
CA GLN A 369 16.76 6.53 14.55
C GLN A 369 16.86 5.18 15.26
N GLY A 370 17.83 5.04 16.17
CA GLY A 370 18.00 3.81 16.96
C GLY A 370 18.55 2.59 16.20
N VAL A 371 18.87 2.72 14.91
CA VAL A 371 19.42 1.64 14.07
C VAL A 371 20.85 1.98 13.63
N LYS A 372 21.80 1.12 14.01
CA LYS A 372 23.21 1.28 13.63
C LYS A 372 23.45 0.85 12.18
N GLY A 373 24.47 1.41 11.55
CA GLY A 373 24.93 0.97 10.23
C GLY A 373 25.35 -0.49 10.27
N GLY A 374 25.04 -1.25 9.22
CA GLY A 374 25.33 -2.69 9.16
C GLY A 374 24.39 -3.61 9.97
N ASP A 375 23.40 -3.07 10.69
CA ASP A 375 22.44 -3.90 11.45
C ASP A 375 21.49 -4.68 10.51
N GLY A 376 21.80 -5.96 10.29
CA GLY A 376 21.04 -6.86 9.41
C GLY A 376 19.63 -7.22 9.89
N SER A 377 19.26 -6.88 11.13
CA SER A 377 17.89 -7.07 11.63
C SER A 377 16.91 -6.03 11.06
N ALA A 378 17.42 -4.83 10.73
CA ALA A 378 16.67 -3.75 10.15
C ALA A 378 16.80 -3.72 8.61
N PRO A 379 15.78 -3.22 7.89
CA PRO A 379 15.96 -2.89 6.48
C PRO A 379 17.00 -1.77 6.33
N SER A 380 17.76 -1.79 5.24
CA SER A 380 18.64 -0.68 4.87
C SER A 380 17.87 0.48 4.26
N VAL A 381 16.74 0.20 3.61
CA VAL A 381 15.83 1.20 3.04
C VAL A 381 14.38 0.83 3.38
N LEU A 382 13.63 1.77 3.94
CA LEU A 382 12.18 1.68 4.04
C LEU A 382 11.61 2.74 3.10
N ILE A 383 10.97 2.33 2.01
CA ILE A 383 10.34 3.24 1.04
C ILE A 383 9.00 3.70 1.63
N GLY A 384 8.90 5.01 1.90
CA GLY A 384 7.73 5.63 2.50
C GLY A 384 6.66 6.03 1.50
N GLY A 385 5.53 6.51 2.02
CA GLY A 385 4.38 6.99 1.26
C GLY A 385 4.74 7.98 0.15
N PHE A 386 5.47 9.04 0.51
CA PHE A 386 5.85 10.13 -0.39
C PHE A 386 6.59 9.65 -1.65
N GLN A 387 7.48 8.67 -1.52
CA GLN A 387 8.20 8.09 -2.66
C GLN A 387 7.33 7.16 -3.51
N MET A 388 6.23 6.64 -2.96
CA MET A 388 5.24 5.82 -3.67
C MET A 388 4.15 6.64 -4.37
N GLU A 389 3.95 7.91 -4.01
CA GLU A 389 2.98 8.81 -4.64
C GLU A 389 3.22 8.96 -6.14
N ASN A 390 2.15 9.02 -6.94
CA ASN A 390 2.20 9.07 -8.42
C ASN A 390 3.04 7.95 -9.07
N THR A 391 3.11 6.81 -8.41
CA THR A 391 3.70 5.58 -8.94
C THR A 391 2.64 4.48 -8.87
N VAL A 392 2.39 3.82 -9.99
CA VAL A 392 1.52 2.64 -10.03
C VAL A 392 2.33 1.47 -9.48
N LEU A 393 1.87 0.86 -8.40
CA LEU A 393 2.52 -0.26 -7.73
C LEU A 393 1.60 -1.49 -7.72
N GLU A 394 1.99 -2.55 -8.40
CA GLU A 394 1.27 -3.83 -8.43
C GLU A 394 1.97 -4.89 -7.57
N PHE A 395 1.38 -5.24 -6.45
CA PHE A 395 1.88 -6.28 -5.55
C PHE A 395 1.28 -7.63 -5.93
N HIS A 396 2.07 -8.48 -6.60
CA HIS A 396 1.58 -9.78 -7.07
C HIS A 396 2.07 -10.94 -6.19
N MET A 397 1.24 -11.36 -5.23
CA MET A 397 1.63 -12.35 -4.22
C MET A 397 1.91 -13.73 -4.83
N LYS A 398 1.04 -14.20 -5.75
CA LYS A 398 1.22 -15.51 -6.41
C LYS A 398 2.50 -15.60 -7.26
N LYS A 399 2.81 -14.54 -8.02
CA LYS A 399 4.04 -14.46 -8.84
C LYS A 399 5.26 -13.95 -8.06
N LYS A 400 5.10 -13.60 -6.79
CA LYS A 400 6.15 -13.06 -5.90
C LYS A 400 6.95 -11.94 -6.56
N ARG A 401 6.25 -10.93 -7.10
CA ARG A 401 6.87 -9.78 -7.77
C ARG A 401 6.10 -8.49 -7.51
N LEU A 402 6.84 -7.38 -7.49
CA LEU A 402 6.32 -6.02 -7.45
C LEU A 402 6.44 -5.42 -8.86
N GLY A 403 5.32 -5.03 -9.44
CA GLY A 403 5.25 -4.19 -10.62
C GLY A 403 5.31 -2.72 -10.22
N PHE A 404 6.03 -1.89 -10.96
CA PHE A 404 6.09 -0.45 -10.73
C PHE A 404 6.15 0.31 -12.05
N ALA A 405 5.43 1.42 -12.14
CA ALA A 405 5.52 2.38 -13.24
C ALA A 405 5.30 3.81 -12.71
N ARG A 406 6.27 4.69 -12.96
CA ARG A 406 6.15 6.10 -12.63
C ARG A 406 5.18 6.76 -13.61
N LEU A 407 4.19 7.49 -13.10
CA LEU A 407 3.29 8.23 -13.97
C LEU A 407 4.03 9.40 -14.65
N PRO A 408 3.78 9.66 -15.94
CA PRO A 408 4.34 10.81 -16.62
C PRO A 408 3.74 12.12 -16.09
N SER A 409 4.46 13.24 -16.23
CA SER A 409 4.12 14.52 -15.57
C SER A 409 2.74 15.09 -15.93
N PHE A 410 2.11 14.64 -17.03
CA PHE A 410 0.78 15.09 -17.47
C PHE A 410 -0.37 14.31 -16.81
N THR A 411 -0.09 13.27 -16.02
CA THR A 411 -1.11 12.50 -15.30
C THR A 411 -0.70 12.23 -13.85
N GLN A 412 -1.68 11.95 -13.00
CA GLN A 412 -1.48 11.70 -11.58
C GLN A 412 -2.42 10.59 -11.12
N CYS A 413 -2.15 9.99 -9.96
CA CYS A 413 -3.04 8.98 -9.39
C CYS A 413 -4.45 9.51 -9.14
N SER A 414 -4.58 10.82 -8.89
CA SER A 414 -5.84 11.54 -8.70
C SER A 414 -6.67 11.71 -9.98
N HIS A 415 -6.13 11.40 -11.16
CA HIS A 415 -6.85 11.54 -12.44
C HIS A 415 -7.65 10.29 -12.83
N PHE A 416 -7.90 9.37 -11.89
CA PHE A 416 -8.76 8.23 -12.14
C PHE A 416 -10.23 8.67 -12.10
N ASN A 417 -11.04 8.15 -13.02
CA ASN A 417 -12.43 8.56 -13.10
C ASN A 417 -13.30 7.76 -12.14
N PHE A 418 -13.66 8.35 -11.00
CA PHE A 418 -14.56 7.73 -10.01
C PHE A 418 -16.06 7.93 -10.31
N THR A 419 -16.45 8.46 -11.47
CA THR A 419 -17.87 8.53 -11.83
C THR A 419 -18.41 7.16 -12.22
N THR A 420 -19.52 6.77 -11.60
CA THR A 420 -20.28 5.59 -12.01
C THR A 420 -20.94 5.90 -13.35
N ARG A 421 -20.74 5.04 -14.34
CA ARG A 421 -21.58 5.11 -15.54
C ARG A 421 -22.99 4.68 -15.15
N SER A 422 -23.95 5.60 -15.24
CA SER A 422 -25.35 5.20 -15.33
C SER A 422 -25.48 4.28 -16.55
N ALA A 423 -25.97 3.07 -16.33
CA ALA A 423 -26.23 2.12 -17.39
C ALA A 423 -27.33 2.64 -18.33
#